data_AF-A0A5N5SYX5-F1
#
_entry.id   AF-A0A5N5SYX5-F1
#
_cell.length_a   1.000
_cell.length_b   1.000
_cell.length_c   1.000
_cell.angle_alpha   90.00
_cell.angle_beta   90.00
_cell.angle_gamma   90.00
#
_symmetry.space_group_name_H-M   'P 1'
#
loop_
_entity.id
_entity.type
_entity.pdbx_description
1 polymer ?
#
loop_
_entity_poly.entity_id
_entity_poly.type
_entity_poly.pdbx_seq_one_letter_code
_entity_poly.pdbx_strand_id
1 'polypeptide(L)'
;ASSDDKPPDITHIVFVVHGIGQKMETGRIIKNCTSLRENLKWLKEKQFAGCDFGQQTIEFFPVEWRSNLTLDAGLIESITPHKIIGLRQMLNASFMDIMYYNSSQYREE
;
A
#
# COMPACT_ATOMS: atom_id res chain seq x y z
N ALA A 1 -19.29 23.85 -20.32
CA ALA A 1 -19.29 22.87 -19.23
C ALA A 1 -19.86 23.57 -18.01
N SER A 2 -20.95 23.06 -17.45
CA SER A 2 -21.51 23.55 -16.19
C SER A 2 -20.56 23.15 -15.05
N SER A 3 -20.61 23.85 -13.91
CA SER A 3 -19.99 23.38 -12.66
C SER A 3 -20.49 22.00 -12.22
N ASP A 4 -21.59 21.51 -12.79
CA ASP A 4 -22.14 20.16 -12.57
C ASP A 4 -21.48 19.07 -13.41
N ASP A 5 -20.62 19.42 -14.37
CA ASP A 5 -19.90 18.44 -15.21
C ASP A 5 -18.66 17.86 -14.51
N LYS A 6 -18.29 18.35 -13.32
CA LYS A 6 -17.14 17.81 -12.57
C LYS A 6 -17.57 16.69 -11.61
N PRO A 7 -16.73 15.67 -11.39
CA PRO A 7 -16.96 14.69 -10.33
C PRO A 7 -17.11 15.39 -8.97
N PRO A 8 -17.83 14.77 -8.01
CA PRO A 8 -17.88 15.26 -6.63
C PRO A 8 -16.47 15.46 -6.07
N ASP A 9 -16.28 16.54 -5.30
CA ASP A 9 -15.00 16.81 -4.68
C ASP A 9 -14.64 15.71 -3.66
N ILE A 10 -13.41 15.23 -3.71
CA ILE A 10 -12.89 14.22 -2.77
C ILE A 10 -12.66 14.91 -1.43
N THR A 11 -13.33 14.43 -0.38
CA THR A 11 -13.22 15.01 0.97
C THR A 11 -12.22 14.24 1.84
N HIS A 12 -11.98 12.96 1.56
CA HIS A 12 -11.07 12.11 2.34
C HIS A 12 -10.30 11.15 1.44
N ILE A 13 -9.05 10.90 1.81
CA ILE A 13 -8.16 9.94 1.15
C ILE A 13 -7.78 8.86 2.18
N VAL A 14 -7.87 7.59 1.78
CA VAL A 14 -7.52 6.44 2.60
C VAL A 14 -6.45 5.61 1.90
N PHE A 15 -5.27 5.52 2.50
CA PHE A 15 -4.20 4.64 2.04
C PHE A 15 -4.35 3.26 2.69
N VAL A 16 -4.50 2.22 1.88
CA VAL A 16 -4.59 0.84 2.35
C VAL A 16 -3.24 0.18 2.12
N VAL A 17 -2.49 -0.02 3.20
CA VAL A 17 -1.12 -0.54 3.17
C VAL A 17 -1.12 -1.98 3.68
N HIS A 18 -0.49 -2.91 2.95
CA HIS A 18 -0.36 -4.29 3.42
C HIS A 18 0.75 -4.44 4.48
N GLY A 19 0.65 -5.44 5.36
CA GLY A 19 1.72 -5.79 6.28
C GLY A 19 2.90 -6.52 5.61
N ILE A 20 4.01 -6.67 6.35
CA ILE A 20 5.25 -7.34 5.91
C ILE A 20 5.01 -8.77 5.40
N GLY A 21 4.10 -9.52 6.04
CA GLY A 21 3.86 -10.94 5.73
C GLY A 21 3.05 -11.21 4.45
N GLN A 22 2.43 -10.20 3.84
CA GLN A 22 1.59 -10.39 2.65
C GLN A 22 2.36 -10.47 1.32
N LYS A 23 3.69 -10.51 1.35
CA LYS A 23 4.58 -10.50 0.16
C LYS A 23 4.40 -11.70 -0.78
N MET A 24 3.73 -12.77 -0.36
CA MET A 24 3.65 -14.01 -1.16
C MET A 24 2.61 -13.98 -2.29
N GLU A 25 1.72 -12.99 -2.34
CA GLU A 25 0.78 -12.83 -3.47
C GLU A 25 0.66 -11.36 -3.88
N THR A 26 1.45 -10.98 -4.88
CA THR A 26 1.38 -9.68 -5.57
C THR A 26 -0.06 -9.36 -5.97
N GLY A 27 -0.50 -8.11 -5.75
CA GLY A 27 -1.85 -7.68 -6.09
C GLY A 27 -2.96 -8.01 -5.08
N ARG A 28 -2.68 -8.75 -3.99
CA ARG A 28 -3.65 -8.92 -2.88
C ARG A 28 -4.09 -7.60 -2.27
N ILE A 29 -3.20 -6.62 -2.17
CA ILE A 29 -3.52 -5.32 -1.58
C ILE A 29 -4.60 -4.59 -2.38
N ILE A 30 -4.64 -4.78 -3.70
CA ILE A 30 -5.69 -4.22 -4.58
C ILE A 30 -7.04 -4.85 -4.21
N LYS A 31 -7.11 -6.19 -4.12
CA LYS A 31 -8.34 -6.90 -3.71
C LYS A 31 -8.80 -6.48 -2.31
N ASN A 32 -7.88 -6.44 -1.34
CA ASN A 32 -8.18 -6.03 0.03
C ASN A 32 -8.69 -4.59 0.09
N CYS A 33 -8.09 -3.67 -0.67
CA CYS A 33 -8.54 -2.29 -0.78
C CYS A 33 -9.95 -2.19 -1.38
N THR A 34 -10.25 -2.95 -2.44
CA THR A 34 -11.60 -3.02 -3.02
C THR A 34 -12.61 -3.57 -2.02
N SER A 35 -12.32 -4.69 -1.37
CA SER A 35 -13.22 -5.28 -0.37
C SER A 35 -13.45 -4.35 0.82
N LEU A 36 -12.43 -3.62 1.27
CA LEU A 36 -12.57 -2.61 2.33
C LEU A 36 -13.52 -1.49 1.89
N ARG A 37 -13.35 -0.97 0.67
CA ARG A 37 -14.22 0.08 0.11
C ARG A 37 -15.68 -0.39 0.04
N GLU A 38 -15.92 -1.60 -0.44
CA GLU A 38 -17.27 -2.19 -0.55
C GLU A 38 -17.92 -2.42 0.83
N ASN A 39 -17.16 -3.00 1.77
CA ASN A 39 -17.65 -3.26 3.12
C ASN A 39 -17.99 -1.96 3.87
N LEU A 40 -17.18 -0.92 3.74
CA LEU A 40 -17.45 0.38 4.36
C LEU A 40 -18.63 1.09 3.71
N LYS A 41 -18.81 0.96 2.39
CA LYS A 41 -20.01 1.45 1.70
C LYS A 41 -21.26 0.76 2.23
N TRP A 42 -21.25 -0.57 2.32
CA TRP A 42 -22.36 -1.35 2.89
C TRP A 42 -22.63 -0.98 4.35
N LEU A 43 -21.59 -0.82 5.16
CA LEU A 43 -21.71 -0.43 6.56
C LEU A 43 -22.35 0.97 6.71
N LYS A 44 -21.93 1.93 5.88
CA LYS A 44 -22.49 3.28 5.83
C LYS A 44 -23.99 3.23 5.51
N GLU A 45 -24.36 2.51 4.46
CA GLU A 45 -25.75 2.38 4.02
C GLU A 45 -26.63 1.67 5.06
N LYS A 46 -26.10 0.68 5.79
CA LYS A 46 -26.91 -0.11 6.74
C LYS A 46 -27.01 0.53 8.13
N GLN A 47 -25.90 1.02 8.68
CA GLN A 47 -25.84 1.50 10.08
C GLN A 47 -26.04 3.01 10.21
N PHE A 48 -25.82 3.77 9.14
CA PHE A 48 -25.82 5.23 9.18
C PHE A 48 -26.77 5.86 8.14
N ALA A 49 -27.78 5.12 7.67
CA ALA A 49 -28.74 5.57 6.66
C ALA A 49 -29.47 6.89 7.01
N GLY A 50 -29.62 7.20 8.30
CA GLY A 50 -30.32 8.39 8.80
C GLY A 50 -29.40 9.54 9.21
N CYS A 51 -28.09 9.41 9.06
CA CYS A 51 -27.14 10.46 9.41
C CYS A 51 -26.85 11.32 8.19
N ASP A 52 -27.09 12.63 8.30
CA ASP A 52 -26.68 13.60 7.29
C ASP A 52 -25.20 13.93 7.48
N PHE A 53 -24.35 13.38 6.61
CA PHE A 53 -22.93 13.67 6.58
C PHE A 53 -22.55 14.69 5.50
N GLY A 54 -23.53 15.28 4.81
CA GLY A 54 -23.29 16.02 3.58
C GLY A 54 -22.69 15.15 2.47
N GLN A 55 -22.31 15.79 1.36
CA GLN A 55 -21.70 15.11 0.22
C GLN A 55 -20.22 14.83 0.51
N GLN A 56 -19.93 13.70 1.14
CA GLN A 56 -18.57 13.22 1.39
C GLN A 56 -18.18 12.11 0.41
N THR A 57 -17.07 12.31 -0.28
CA THR A 57 -16.50 11.33 -1.23
C THR A 57 -15.15 10.86 -0.69
N ILE A 58 -15.06 9.57 -0.41
CA ILE A 58 -13.84 8.94 0.16
C ILE A 58 -13.17 8.12 -0.94
N GLU A 59 -11.89 8.36 -1.16
CA GLU A 59 -11.10 7.66 -2.16
C GLU A 59 -10.04 6.76 -1.51
N PHE A 60 -10.02 5.49 -1.91
CA PHE A 60 -9.15 4.46 -1.35
C PHE A 60 -8.04 4.08 -2.33
N PHE A 61 -6.80 4.14 -1.87
CA PHE A 61 -5.62 3.81 -2.66
C PHE A 61 -4.91 2.58 -2.09
N PRO A 62 -4.76 1.50 -2.86
CA PRO A 62 -3.91 0.38 -2.46
C PRO A 62 -2.43 0.81 -2.53
N VAL A 63 -1.69 0.56 -1.47
CA VAL A 63 -0.26 0.87 -1.39
C VAL A 63 0.54 -0.41 -1.25
N GLU A 64 1.26 -0.74 -2.33
CA GLU A 64 2.26 -1.80 -2.33
C GLU A 64 3.61 -1.22 -1.90
N TRP A 65 3.83 -1.12 -0.59
CA TRP A 65 4.95 -0.36 -0.03
C TRP A 65 6.32 -1.01 -0.23
N ARG A 66 6.36 -2.28 -0.64
CA ARG A 66 7.59 -2.97 -1.11
C ARG A 66 7.58 -3.22 -2.63
N SER A 67 6.93 -2.37 -3.40
CA SER A 67 7.08 -2.37 -4.86
C SER A 67 8.56 -2.26 -5.21
N ASN A 68 9.05 -3.11 -6.13
CA ASN A 68 10.42 -2.98 -6.61
C ASN A 68 10.55 -1.64 -7.34
N LEU A 69 11.46 -0.79 -6.86
CA LEU A 69 11.82 0.45 -7.52
C LEU A 69 13.04 0.19 -8.40
N THR A 70 12.84 0.12 -9.71
CA THR A 70 13.90 -0.06 -10.70
C THR A 70 14.64 1.27 -10.91
N LEU A 71 15.58 1.58 -10.01
CA LEU A 71 16.40 2.80 -10.07
C LEU A 71 17.64 2.67 -10.96
N ASP A 72 18.09 1.45 -11.20
CA ASP A 72 19.43 1.12 -11.70
C ASP A 72 19.41 0.54 -13.11
N ALA A 73 18.25 0.50 -13.78
CA ALA A 73 18.06 -0.09 -15.11
C ALA A 73 18.63 -1.53 -15.22
N GLY A 74 18.62 -2.29 -14.12
CA GLY A 74 19.14 -3.66 -14.08
C GLY A 74 20.67 -3.77 -13.94
N LEU A 75 21.39 -2.67 -13.70
CA LEU A 75 22.83 -2.69 -13.44
C LEU A 75 23.20 -3.59 -12.26
N ILE A 76 22.44 -3.52 -11.17
CA ILE A 76 22.67 -4.30 -9.96
C ILE A 76 22.42 -5.78 -10.27
N GLU A 77 21.45 -6.13 -11.11
CA GLU A 77 21.30 -7.51 -11.61
C GLU A 77 22.47 -7.97 -12.49
N SER A 78 22.95 -7.11 -13.40
CA SER A 78 24.02 -7.49 -14.34
C SER A 78 25.37 -7.72 -13.67
N ILE A 79 25.68 -6.97 -12.61
CA ILE A 79 26.94 -7.15 -11.85
C ILE A 79 26.85 -8.25 -10.79
N THR A 80 25.65 -8.77 -10.48
CA THR A 80 25.49 -9.76 -9.40
C THR A 80 25.77 -11.17 -9.89
N PRO A 81 26.76 -11.88 -9.31
CA PRO A 81 27.02 -13.26 -9.65
C PRO A 81 25.79 -14.14 -9.47
N HIS A 82 25.49 -15.00 -10.44
CA HIS A 82 24.24 -15.76 -10.48
C HIS A 82 24.00 -16.60 -9.21
N LYS A 83 25.07 -17.13 -8.61
CA LYS A 83 25.00 -17.94 -7.39
C LYS A 83 24.54 -17.18 -6.14
N ILE A 84 24.59 -15.85 -6.14
CA ILE A 84 24.24 -15.03 -4.96
C ILE A 84 22.98 -14.18 -5.14
N ILE A 85 22.30 -14.24 -6.30
CA ILE A 85 21.09 -13.46 -6.58
C ILE A 85 20.02 -13.71 -5.52
N GLY A 86 19.74 -14.98 -5.20
CA GLY A 86 18.75 -15.35 -4.19
C GLY A 86 19.11 -14.87 -2.77
N LEU A 87 20.39 -14.97 -2.38
CA LEU A 87 20.87 -14.46 -1.10
C LEU A 87 20.69 -12.95 -1.00
N ARG A 88 21.08 -12.21 -2.05
CA ARG A 88 20.91 -10.75 -2.12
C ARG A 88 19.44 -10.35 -2.05
N GLN A 89 18.57 -11.04 -2.80
CA GLN A 89 17.11 -10.81 -2.75
C GLN A 89 16.57 -11.01 -1.33
N MET A 90 16.97 -12.09 -0.64
CA MET A 90 16.54 -12.34 0.75
C MET A 90 17.04 -11.25 1.71
N LEU A 91 18.30 -10.84 1.60
CA LEU A 91 18.90 -9.81 2.46
C LEU A 91 18.19 -8.47 2.28
N ASN A 92 17.96 -8.05 1.03
CA ASN A 92 17.27 -6.79 0.72
C ASN A 92 15.76 -6.86 1.01
N ALA A 93 15.16 -8.04 0.97
CA ALA A 93 13.73 -8.21 1.23
C ALA A 93 13.35 -8.14 2.72
N SER A 94 14.25 -8.55 3.61
CA SER A 94 13.91 -8.80 5.02
C SER A 94 15.03 -8.43 5.97
N PHE A 95 16.27 -8.83 5.70
CA PHE A 95 17.36 -8.71 6.67
C PHE A 95 17.77 -7.26 6.91
N MET A 96 17.80 -6.43 5.87
CA MET A 96 18.11 -5.00 5.99
C MET A 96 17.14 -4.29 6.94
N ASP A 97 15.84 -4.52 6.75
CA ASP A 97 14.79 -3.95 7.62
C ASP A 97 14.91 -4.47 9.05
N ILE A 98 15.17 -5.77 9.24
CA ILE A 98 15.42 -6.35 10.58
C ILE A 98 16.59 -5.65 11.25
N MET A 99 17.71 -5.47 10.55
CA MET A 99 18.90 -4.80 11.09
C MET A 99 18.61 -3.34 11.44
N TYR A 100 17.84 -2.64 10.60
CA TYR A 100 17.44 -1.25 10.83
C TYR A 100 16.58 -1.11 12.10
N TYR A 101 15.49 -1.89 12.21
CA TYR A 101 14.56 -1.82 13.35
C TYR A 101 15.12 -2.43 14.65
N ASN A 102 16.15 -3.29 14.56
CA ASN A 102 16.85 -3.79 15.75
C ASN A 102 18.08 -2.94 16.12
N SER A 103 18.44 -1.93 15.32
CA SER A 103 19.56 -1.06 15.65
C SER A 103 19.25 -0.25 16.92
N SER A 104 20.29 0.00 17.73
CA SER A 104 20.13 0.75 18.98
C SER A 104 19.63 2.17 18.76
N GLN A 105 19.91 2.78 17.61
CA GLN A 105 19.42 4.12 17.27
C GLN A 105 17.90 4.20 17.18
N TYR A 106 17.22 3.14 16.75
CA TYR A 106 15.76 3.12 16.54
C TYR A 106 14.98 2.46 17.69
N ARG A 107 15.67 1.88 18.69
CA ARG A 107 15.03 1.32 19.88
C ARG A 107 14.70 2.36 20.95
N GLU A 108 15.26 3.57 20.83
CA GLU A 108 15.11 4.64 21.81
C GLU A 108 14.05 5.69 21.42
N GLU A 109 13.44 5.58 20.22
CA GLU A 109 12.23 6.31 19.81
C GLU A 109 10.95 5.53 20.18
#